data_AF-A0A1K1MH56-F1
#
_entry.id   AF-A0A1K1MH56-F1
#
_cell.length_a   1.000
_cell.length_b   1.000
_cell.length_c   1.000
_cell.angle_alpha   90.00
_cell.angle_beta   90.00
_cell.angle_gamma   90.00
#
_symmetry.space_group_name_H-M   'P 1'
#
loop_
_entity.id
_entity.type
_entity.pdbx_description
1 polymer ?
#
loop_
_entity_poly.entity_id
_entity_poly.type
_entity_poly.pdbx_seq_one_letter_code
_entity_poly.pdbx_strand_id
1 'polypeptide(L)'
;MYFAPFIYFSALTYYFWQKHRTIDLAVYISALFTLTSFCCVLMILGGFMNQRGGGVLVDGWEPSFGVIPTIIYCGLITLTIIPFSFIRPEKLEHIGNVHRYALYAFSLLIIIQGIIVYYLVGEFLSDLLNGDFRELKNMGYAGEITPADAKMLTMPAPIQFLFYISFTTLLGIPLFFYYACVEKKSLWLCSPLLIISISTILRGMLSADRTEIIHYGLMFFFCLVFFQHFITKKIRNFLIASCVPIMLIGIAYIVAVSASRFENEEEGAGGSMLEYAGQSYVNFCYFYDNHDNELYYVEREFPMTSYFIFKSQYVDTKEERSAKEGFFVGVFASHIGSWFLDTGLIGSTLISVIFAILCCLVIKRYNRTEFDIADVIMIYTLGAIPTFGIFYYRYYSFQTAIVYVAAIALYVFSKYIFVWRKEQQEISTQA
;
A
#
# COMPACT_ATOMS: atom_id res chain seq x y z
N MET A 1 -28.88 -1.15 -3.48
CA MET A 1 -27.92 -1.63 -2.45
C MET A 1 -26.53 -1.00 -2.57
N TYR A 2 -26.11 -0.47 -3.72
CA TYR A 2 -24.78 0.13 -3.89
C TYR A 2 -24.45 1.37 -3.01
N PHE A 3 -25.46 2.05 -2.44
CA PHE A 3 -25.25 3.07 -1.42
C PHE A 3 -24.86 2.52 -0.03
N ALA A 4 -25.12 1.24 0.24
CA ALA A 4 -24.98 0.67 1.58
C ALA A 4 -23.53 0.70 2.11
N PRO A 5 -22.49 0.34 1.34
CA PRO A 5 -21.10 0.50 1.79
C PRO A 5 -20.75 1.96 2.13
N PHE A 6 -21.21 2.92 1.32
CA PHE A 6 -20.96 4.35 1.60
C PHE A 6 -21.58 4.78 2.93
N ILE A 7 -22.84 4.43 3.17
CA ILE A 7 -23.53 4.73 4.44
C ILE A 7 -22.82 4.03 5.60
N TYR A 8 -22.50 2.75 5.44
CA TYR A 8 -21.85 1.94 6.47
C TYR A 8 -20.47 2.50 6.85
N PHE A 9 -19.58 2.74 5.87
CA PHE A 9 -18.25 3.27 6.16
C PHE A 9 -18.28 4.73 6.62
N SER A 10 -19.25 5.53 6.18
CA SER A 10 -19.47 6.87 6.75
C SER A 10 -19.81 6.78 8.24
N ALA A 11 -20.73 5.88 8.60
CA ALA A 11 -21.10 5.64 9.99
C ALA A 11 -19.93 5.07 10.81
N LEU A 12 -19.13 4.16 10.25
CA LEU A 12 -17.95 3.59 10.89
C LEU A 12 -16.86 4.66 11.13
N THR A 13 -16.61 5.50 10.13
CA THR A 13 -15.67 6.64 10.21
C THR A 13 -16.12 7.61 11.29
N TYR A 14 -17.40 7.98 11.29
CA TYR A 14 -17.99 8.85 12.31
C TYR A 14 -17.95 8.21 13.70
N TYR A 15 -18.24 6.91 13.82
CA TYR A 15 -18.17 6.17 15.08
C TYR A 15 -16.75 6.21 15.66
N PHE A 16 -15.74 5.86 14.87
CA PHE A 16 -14.36 5.95 15.33
C PHE A 16 -14.02 7.39 15.71
N TRP A 17 -14.29 8.37 14.84
CA TRP A 17 -14.00 9.77 15.14
C TRP A 17 -14.69 10.29 16.41
N GLN A 18 -15.96 9.93 16.65
CA GLN A 18 -16.67 10.30 17.88
C GLN A 18 -16.08 9.64 19.12
N LYS A 19 -15.79 8.34 19.05
CA LYS A 19 -15.16 7.57 20.14
C LYS A 19 -13.77 8.14 20.47
N HIS A 20 -13.08 8.61 19.44
CA HIS A 20 -11.66 8.91 19.48
C HIS A 20 -11.37 10.40 19.63
N ARG A 21 -12.29 11.28 19.25
CA ARG A 21 -12.13 12.76 19.27
C ARG A 21 -10.88 13.26 18.54
N THR A 22 -10.31 12.45 17.66
CA THR A 22 -9.13 12.75 16.84
C THR A 22 -9.16 11.94 15.56
N ILE A 23 -8.41 12.36 14.55
CA ILE A 23 -8.22 11.58 13.31
C ILE A 23 -7.07 10.62 13.58
N ASP A 24 -7.37 9.35 13.87
CA ASP A 24 -6.35 8.30 14.00
C ASP A 24 -6.38 7.34 12.81
N LEU A 25 -5.58 6.28 12.87
CA LEU A 25 -5.44 5.31 11.78
C LEU A 25 -6.78 4.65 11.41
N ALA A 26 -7.62 4.34 12.40
CA ALA A 26 -8.92 3.72 12.12
C ALA A 26 -9.86 4.69 11.42
N VAL A 27 -9.90 5.95 11.86
CA VAL A 27 -10.64 7.03 11.18
C VAL A 27 -10.11 7.22 9.76
N TYR A 28 -8.79 7.28 9.58
CA TYR A 28 -8.16 7.47 8.28
C TYR A 28 -8.50 6.34 7.30
N ILE A 29 -8.29 5.09 7.69
CA ILE A 29 -8.54 3.93 6.81
C ILE A 29 -10.04 3.81 6.50
N SER A 30 -10.92 3.95 7.50
CA SER A 30 -12.37 3.91 7.25
C SER A 30 -12.86 5.06 6.36
N ALA A 31 -12.24 6.25 6.45
CA ALA A 31 -12.52 7.36 5.56
C ALA A 31 -12.11 7.07 4.10
N LEU A 32 -11.02 6.32 3.87
CA LEU A 32 -10.64 5.89 2.52
C LEU A 32 -11.70 4.96 1.91
N PHE A 33 -12.22 4.00 2.66
CA PHE A 33 -13.33 3.14 2.21
C PHE A 33 -14.64 3.91 2.04
N THR A 34 -14.86 4.96 2.83
CA THR A 34 -15.97 5.89 2.63
C THR A 34 -15.83 6.61 1.28
N LEU A 35 -14.63 7.11 0.96
CA LEU A 35 -14.35 7.81 -0.30
C LEU A 35 -14.53 6.89 -1.51
N THR A 36 -13.97 5.68 -1.49
CA THR A 36 -14.12 4.76 -2.63
C THR A 36 -15.55 4.27 -2.79
N SER A 37 -16.29 4.05 -1.70
CA SER A 37 -17.72 3.72 -1.76
C SER A 37 -18.55 4.91 -2.28
N PHE A 38 -18.16 6.15 -1.97
CA PHE A 38 -18.77 7.33 -2.56
C PHE A 38 -18.49 7.42 -4.06
N CYS A 39 -17.25 7.16 -4.49
CA CYS A 39 -16.89 7.06 -5.90
C CYS A 39 -17.69 5.98 -6.62
N CYS A 40 -17.96 4.84 -5.98
CA CYS A 40 -18.85 3.79 -6.51
C CYS A 40 -20.27 4.32 -6.79
N VAL A 41 -20.84 5.07 -5.84
CA VAL A 41 -22.15 5.70 -6.01
C VAL A 41 -22.15 6.67 -7.21
N LEU A 42 -21.13 7.53 -7.31
CA LEU A 42 -21.00 8.47 -8.41
C LEU A 42 -20.79 7.78 -9.76
N MET A 43 -19.98 6.71 -9.78
CA MET A 43 -19.73 5.89 -10.97
C MET A 43 -21.04 5.28 -11.50
N ILE A 44 -21.87 4.73 -10.61
CA ILE A 44 -23.17 4.13 -10.96
C ILE A 44 -24.17 5.20 -11.42
N LEU A 45 -24.34 6.28 -10.66
CA LEU A 45 -25.31 7.34 -10.99
C LEU A 45 -24.92 8.12 -12.24
N GLY A 46 -23.61 8.27 -12.49
CA GLY A 46 -23.07 8.94 -13.66
C GLY A 46 -23.08 8.08 -14.92
N GLY A 47 -23.43 6.79 -14.83
CA GLY A 47 -23.47 5.89 -15.99
C GLY A 47 -22.09 5.43 -16.48
N PHE A 48 -21.04 5.56 -15.66
CA PHE A 48 -19.66 5.21 -16.02
C PHE A 48 -19.37 3.69 -15.96
N MET A 49 -20.40 2.85 -15.77
CA MET A 49 -20.29 1.40 -15.48
C MET A 49 -20.10 0.48 -16.70
N ASN A 50 -19.62 0.96 -17.85
CA ASN A 50 -19.36 0.10 -19.03
C ASN A 50 -18.31 0.71 -19.97
N GLN A 51 -17.46 1.60 -19.45
CA GLN A 51 -16.67 2.47 -20.32
C GLN A 51 -15.25 1.96 -20.53
N ARG A 52 -14.60 1.34 -19.53
CA ARG A 52 -13.38 0.51 -19.69
C ARG A 52 -12.95 -0.08 -18.34
N GLY A 53 -13.30 -1.33 -18.10
CA GLY A 53 -12.65 -2.09 -17.05
C GLY A 53 -12.68 -3.58 -17.32
N GLY A 54 -11.69 -4.30 -16.82
CA GLY A 54 -11.81 -5.72 -16.59
C GLY A 54 -12.98 -6.06 -15.65
N GLY A 55 -13.41 -7.32 -15.58
CA GLY A 55 -14.50 -7.75 -14.67
C GLY A 55 -15.89 -7.40 -15.21
N VAL A 56 -16.80 -6.88 -14.36
CA VAL A 56 -18.18 -6.46 -14.74
C VAL A 56 -18.22 -5.60 -16.01
N LEU A 57 -17.17 -4.79 -16.18
CA LEU A 57 -17.03 -3.76 -17.18
C LEU A 57 -16.58 -4.30 -18.56
N VAL A 58 -16.19 -5.58 -18.68
CA VAL A 58 -15.91 -6.24 -19.98
C VAL A 58 -17.15 -6.93 -20.53
N ASP A 59 -17.96 -7.51 -19.64
CA ASP A 59 -18.97 -8.49 -20.04
C ASP A 59 -20.39 -7.90 -20.19
N GLY A 60 -20.54 -6.58 -20.03
CA GLY A 60 -21.84 -5.89 -20.10
C GLY A 60 -22.83 -6.38 -19.04
N TRP A 61 -22.30 -6.92 -17.93
CA TRP A 61 -23.10 -7.50 -16.86
C TRP A 61 -23.78 -6.40 -16.07
N GLU A 62 -25.08 -6.53 -15.82
CA GLU A 62 -25.79 -5.62 -14.91
C GLU A 62 -25.47 -6.00 -13.46
N PRO A 63 -24.85 -5.10 -12.67
CA PRO A 63 -24.42 -5.50 -11.35
C PRO A 63 -25.54 -5.81 -10.38
N SER A 64 -25.58 -7.08 -9.97
CA SER A 64 -26.37 -7.58 -8.86
C SER A 64 -25.72 -7.14 -7.55
N PHE A 65 -26.44 -6.33 -6.78
CA PHE A 65 -26.00 -5.86 -5.47
C PHE A 65 -26.77 -6.58 -4.36
N GLY A 66 -26.40 -7.84 -4.12
CA GLY A 66 -27.02 -8.68 -3.08
C GLY A 66 -26.73 -8.20 -1.66
N VAL A 67 -27.66 -8.43 -0.74
CA VAL A 67 -27.51 -8.06 0.69
C VAL A 67 -26.36 -8.84 1.35
N ILE A 68 -26.21 -10.12 1.03
CA ILE A 68 -25.18 -10.99 1.61
C ILE A 68 -23.76 -10.54 1.21
N PRO A 69 -23.43 -10.34 -0.10
CA PRO A 69 -22.12 -9.81 -0.47
C PRO A 69 -21.85 -8.43 0.16
N THR A 70 -22.85 -7.54 0.27
CA THR A 70 -22.67 -6.26 0.99
C THR A 70 -22.22 -6.46 2.44
N ILE A 71 -22.89 -7.36 3.19
CA ILE A 71 -22.57 -7.63 4.59
C ILE A 71 -21.17 -8.21 4.72
N ILE A 72 -20.80 -9.17 3.87
CA ILE A 72 -19.48 -9.80 3.88
C ILE A 72 -18.39 -8.77 3.57
N TYR A 73 -18.57 -7.98 2.52
CA TYR A 73 -17.63 -6.92 2.13
C TYR A 73 -17.38 -5.94 3.28
N CYS A 74 -18.45 -5.38 3.84
CA CYS A 74 -18.35 -4.41 4.92
C CYS A 74 -17.79 -5.02 6.20
N GLY A 75 -18.21 -6.24 6.54
CA GLY A 75 -17.79 -6.95 7.75
C GLY A 75 -16.31 -7.32 7.74
N LEU A 76 -15.82 -7.93 6.65
CA LEU A 76 -14.41 -8.32 6.54
C LEU A 76 -13.47 -7.12 6.48
N ILE A 77 -13.83 -6.05 5.75
CA ILE A 77 -13.05 -4.80 5.78
C ILE A 77 -13.03 -4.19 7.18
N THR A 78 -14.18 -4.20 7.88
CA THR A 78 -14.21 -3.69 9.27
C THR A 78 -13.28 -4.50 10.18
N LEU A 79 -13.25 -5.82 10.01
CA LEU A 79 -12.37 -6.71 10.76
C LEU A 79 -10.88 -6.35 10.57
N THR A 80 -10.47 -5.98 9.35
CA THR A 80 -9.08 -5.55 9.09
C THR A 80 -8.78 -4.14 9.64
N ILE A 81 -9.78 -3.30 9.84
CA ILE A 81 -9.62 -1.94 10.42
C ILE A 81 -9.57 -1.96 11.95
N ILE A 82 -10.36 -2.83 12.61
CA ILE A 82 -10.53 -2.84 14.07
C ILE A 82 -9.20 -2.79 14.86
N PRO A 83 -8.17 -3.59 14.55
CA PRO A 83 -6.92 -3.55 15.31
C PRO A 83 -6.29 -2.16 15.37
N PHE A 84 -6.34 -1.39 14.27
CA PHE A 84 -5.78 -0.04 14.21
C PHE A 84 -6.53 0.95 15.11
N SER A 85 -7.80 0.66 15.46
CA SER A 85 -8.56 1.46 16.42
C SER A 85 -8.03 1.38 17.86
N PHE A 86 -7.14 0.41 18.13
CA PHE A 86 -6.50 0.26 19.43
C PHE A 86 -5.32 1.21 19.63
N ILE A 87 -4.81 1.79 18.54
CA ILE A 87 -3.74 2.78 18.57
C ILE A 87 -4.36 4.16 18.77
N ARG A 88 -3.87 4.87 19.79
CA ARG A 88 -4.33 6.22 20.15
C ARG A 88 -3.18 7.19 20.00
N PRO A 89 -3.05 7.86 18.84
CA PRO A 89 -1.93 8.77 18.61
C PRO A 89 -1.81 9.86 19.69
N GLU A 90 -2.92 10.28 20.29
CA GLU A 90 -2.95 11.32 21.32
C GLU A 90 -2.47 10.84 22.71
N LYS A 91 -2.47 9.52 22.94
CA LYS A 91 -1.95 8.89 24.16
C LYS A 91 -0.52 8.38 23.98
N LEU A 92 0.05 8.52 22.78
CA LEU A 92 1.40 8.06 22.50
C LEU A 92 2.39 9.02 23.13
N GLU A 93 3.10 8.56 24.16
CA GLU A 93 4.05 9.38 24.92
C GLU A 93 5.49 9.17 24.42
N HIS A 94 5.84 7.91 24.13
CA HIS A 94 7.20 7.55 23.75
C HIS A 94 7.24 6.55 22.59
N ILE A 95 8.10 6.84 21.62
CA ILE A 95 8.54 5.88 20.61
C ILE A 95 10.03 5.68 20.82
N GLY A 96 10.40 4.54 21.38
CA GLY A 96 11.77 4.20 21.69
C GLY A 96 12.48 3.47 20.54
N ASN A 97 13.76 3.20 20.75
CA ASN A 97 14.52 2.29 19.92
C ASN A 97 15.48 1.48 20.79
N VAL A 98 15.39 0.15 20.71
CA VAL A 98 16.26 -0.76 21.45
C VAL A 98 17.70 -0.73 20.90
N HIS A 99 17.87 -0.45 19.59
CA HIS A 99 19.17 -0.50 18.90
C HIS A 99 19.40 0.69 17.96
N ARG A 100 19.96 1.76 18.52
CA ARG A 100 20.30 2.97 17.76
C ARG A 100 21.21 2.70 16.56
N TYR A 101 22.25 1.88 16.72
CA TYR A 101 23.17 1.54 15.63
C TYR A 101 22.54 0.68 14.54
N ALA A 102 21.74 -0.33 14.90
CA ALA A 102 21.07 -1.19 13.93
C ALA A 102 20.06 -0.39 13.10
N LEU A 103 19.28 0.50 13.75
CA LEU A 103 18.36 1.39 13.04
C LEU A 103 19.10 2.36 12.10
N TYR A 104 20.24 2.90 12.53
CA TYR A 104 21.07 3.75 11.65
C TYR A 104 21.63 2.98 10.47
N ALA A 105 22.14 1.76 10.67
CA ALA A 105 22.64 0.91 9.60
C ALA A 105 21.52 0.56 8.61
N PHE A 106 20.33 0.22 9.10
CA PHE A 106 19.15 -0.02 8.28
C PHE A 106 18.73 1.22 7.48
N SER A 107 18.74 2.39 8.12
CA SER A 107 18.43 3.66 7.47
C SER A 107 19.45 4.00 6.38
N LEU A 108 20.74 3.76 6.63
CA LEU A 108 21.80 3.95 5.65
C LEU A 108 21.64 2.99 4.46
N LEU A 109 21.29 1.73 4.72
CA LEU A 109 21.03 0.74 3.67
C LEU A 109 19.87 1.19 2.77
N ILE A 110 18.77 1.65 3.35
CA ILE A 110 17.65 2.23 2.60
C ILE A 110 18.09 3.46 1.79
N ILE A 111 18.95 4.33 2.35
CA ILE A 111 19.46 5.50 1.63
C ILE A 111 20.31 5.08 0.43
N ILE A 112 21.27 4.17 0.62
CA ILE A 112 22.13 3.63 -0.45
C ILE A 112 21.27 3.01 -1.55
N GLN A 113 20.27 2.24 -1.15
CA GLN A 113 19.33 1.62 -2.06
C GLN A 113 18.58 2.66 -2.91
N GLY A 114 18.04 3.71 -2.28
CA GLY A 114 17.38 4.79 -2.99
C GLY A 114 18.32 5.50 -3.98
N ILE A 115 19.57 5.78 -3.57
CA ILE A 115 20.58 6.38 -4.45
C ILE A 115 20.83 5.51 -5.69
N ILE A 116 20.91 4.18 -5.52
CA ILE A 116 21.05 3.24 -6.64
C ILE A 116 19.86 3.35 -7.60
N VAL A 117 18.63 3.39 -7.08
CA VAL A 117 17.43 3.55 -7.91
C VAL A 117 17.47 4.88 -8.66
N TYR A 118 17.78 5.99 -7.98
CA TYR A 118 17.93 7.29 -8.63
C TYR A 118 18.99 7.29 -9.73
N TYR A 119 20.13 6.63 -9.52
CA TYR A 119 21.19 6.52 -10.51
C TYR A 119 20.79 5.69 -11.73
N LEU A 120 20.05 4.60 -11.51
CA LEU A 120 19.61 3.71 -12.58
C LEU A 120 18.43 4.30 -13.38
N VAL A 121 17.55 5.04 -12.73
CA VAL A 121 16.37 5.66 -13.35
C VAL A 121 16.65 7.08 -13.88
N GLY A 122 17.69 7.74 -13.38
CA GLY A 122 17.98 9.16 -13.63
C GLY A 122 18.15 9.54 -15.10
N GLU A 123 18.76 8.67 -15.90
CA GLU A 123 18.93 8.88 -17.35
C GLU A 123 17.61 8.74 -18.13
N PHE A 124 16.63 8.02 -17.59
CA PHE A 124 15.31 7.83 -18.22
C PHE A 124 14.32 8.94 -17.87
N LEU A 125 14.60 9.73 -16.83
CA LEU A 125 13.80 10.90 -16.51
C LEU A 125 13.85 11.94 -17.65
N SER A 126 14.97 12.07 -18.37
CA SER A 126 15.03 12.95 -19.55
C SER A 126 14.18 12.42 -20.70
N ASP A 127 14.16 11.11 -20.94
CA ASP A 127 13.33 10.51 -21.99
C ASP A 127 11.85 10.63 -21.67
N LEU A 128 11.50 10.46 -20.39
CA LEU A 128 10.15 10.66 -19.88
C LEU A 128 9.69 12.13 -20.01
N LEU A 129 10.60 13.09 -19.83
CA LEU A 129 10.33 14.51 -20.06
C LEU A 129 10.20 14.86 -21.55
N ASN A 130 10.80 14.06 -22.44
CA ASN A 130 10.72 14.24 -23.89
C ASN A 130 9.43 13.66 -24.53
N GLY A 131 8.61 12.94 -23.76
CA GLY A 131 7.17 12.88 -23.98
C GLY A 131 6.57 11.64 -24.66
N ASP A 132 7.33 10.60 -25.00
CA ASP A 132 6.73 9.37 -25.54
C ASP A 132 6.27 8.39 -24.44
N PHE A 133 5.28 8.83 -23.66
CA PHE A 133 4.64 7.99 -22.63
C PHE A 133 3.91 6.79 -23.23
N ARG A 134 3.59 6.81 -24.53
CA ARG A 134 2.85 5.74 -25.20
C ARG A 134 3.77 4.59 -25.57
N GLU A 135 4.98 4.88 -26.05
CA GLU A 135 6.02 3.88 -26.31
C GLU A 135 6.45 3.18 -25.02
N LEU A 136 6.76 3.94 -23.96
CA LEU A 136 7.09 3.38 -22.63
C LEU A 136 6.00 2.46 -22.09
N LYS A 137 4.73 2.83 -22.30
CA LYS A 137 3.58 2.00 -21.93
C LYS A 137 3.55 0.70 -22.73
N ASN A 138 3.73 0.75 -24.05
CA ASN A 138 3.68 -0.43 -24.92
C ASN A 138 4.81 -1.41 -24.58
N MET A 139 6.01 -0.92 -24.30
CA MET A 139 7.12 -1.73 -23.80
C MET A 139 6.75 -2.44 -22.49
N GLY A 140 6.11 -1.73 -21.56
CA GLY A 140 5.63 -2.29 -20.31
C GLY A 140 4.59 -3.40 -20.48
N TYR A 141 3.64 -3.27 -21.42
CA TYR A 141 2.66 -4.32 -21.72
C TYR A 141 3.24 -5.51 -22.48
N ALA A 142 4.23 -5.27 -23.34
CA ALA A 142 4.93 -6.31 -24.08
C ALA A 142 5.91 -7.12 -23.21
N GLY A 143 6.13 -6.72 -21.95
CA GLY A 143 7.10 -7.34 -21.05
C GLY A 143 8.54 -7.08 -21.48
N GLU A 144 8.77 -6.02 -22.27
CA GLU A 144 10.10 -5.64 -22.72
C GLU A 144 10.94 -5.12 -21.54
N ILE A 145 12.23 -5.44 -21.56
CA ILE A 145 13.17 -4.99 -20.54
C ILE A 145 13.23 -3.46 -20.63
N THR A 146 12.82 -2.77 -19.56
CA THR A 146 12.96 -1.32 -19.51
C THR A 146 14.44 -0.97 -19.59
N PRO A 147 14.82 0.18 -20.16
CA PRO A 147 16.23 0.48 -20.28
C PRO A 147 16.91 0.73 -18.90
N ALA A 148 16.13 1.01 -17.83
CA ALA A 148 16.61 0.95 -16.45
C ALA A 148 16.92 -0.49 -15.99
N ASP A 149 16.06 -1.45 -16.34
CA ASP A 149 16.32 -2.87 -16.09
C ASP A 149 17.52 -3.37 -16.90
N ALA A 150 17.66 -2.95 -18.17
CA ALA A 150 18.81 -3.28 -19.00
C ALA A 150 20.11 -2.73 -18.40
N LYS A 151 20.11 -1.47 -17.94
CA LYS A 151 21.24 -0.88 -17.22
C LYS A 151 21.55 -1.64 -15.94
N MET A 152 20.53 -2.00 -15.16
CA MET A 152 20.68 -2.79 -13.95
C MET A 152 21.35 -4.14 -14.22
N LEU A 153 20.96 -4.86 -15.28
CA LEU A 153 21.55 -6.16 -15.64
C LEU A 153 23.06 -6.10 -15.93
N THR A 154 23.60 -4.92 -16.29
CA THR A 154 25.05 -4.72 -16.48
C THR A 154 25.83 -4.51 -15.18
N MET A 155 25.13 -4.24 -14.07
CA MET A 155 25.73 -3.93 -12.78
C MET A 155 26.14 -5.20 -12.01
N PRO A 156 27.07 -5.12 -11.05
CA PRO A 156 27.39 -6.24 -10.15
C PRO A 156 26.15 -6.74 -9.38
N ALA A 157 26.11 -8.05 -9.09
CA ALA A 157 24.98 -8.72 -8.42
C ALA A 157 24.46 -8.02 -7.15
N PRO A 158 25.30 -7.43 -6.26
CA PRO A 158 24.79 -6.70 -5.10
C PRO A 158 23.95 -5.47 -5.47
N ILE A 159 24.32 -4.76 -6.54
CA ILE A 159 23.58 -3.58 -7.03
C ILE A 159 22.25 -4.03 -7.66
N GLN A 160 22.29 -5.11 -8.45
CA GLN A 160 21.08 -5.71 -9.02
C GLN A 160 20.08 -6.08 -7.92
N PHE A 161 20.55 -6.75 -6.88
CA PHE A 161 19.72 -7.13 -5.74
C PHE A 161 19.08 -5.90 -5.07
N LEU A 162 19.88 -4.87 -4.75
CA LEU A 162 19.38 -3.65 -4.10
C LEU A 162 18.33 -2.90 -4.95
N PHE A 163 18.53 -2.85 -6.27
CA PHE A 163 17.55 -2.30 -7.19
C PHE A 163 16.26 -3.12 -7.24
N TYR A 164 16.39 -4.44 -7.30
CA TYR A 164 15.27 -5.37 -7.35
C TYR A 164 14.35 -5.26 -6.12
N ILE A 165 14.94 -5.00 -4.95
CA ILE A 165 14.20 -4.83 -3.70
C ILE A 165 13.77 -3.38 -3.41
N SER A 166 13.88 -2.47 -4.40
CA SER A 166 13.62 -1.01 -4.29
C SER A 166 12.34 -0.60 -3.56
N PHE A 167 11.31 -1.44 -3.52
CA PHE A 167 10.08 -1.19 -2.75
C PHE A 167 10.32 -1.00 -1.24
N THR A 168 11.41 -1.55 -0.68
CA THR A 168 11.76 -1.34 0.73
C THR A 168 12.11 0.11 1.05
N THR A 169 12.41 0.95 0.05
CA THR A 169 12.64 2.39 0.26
C THR A 169 11.40 3.13 0.76
N LEU A 170 10.21 2.53 0.60
CA LEU A 170 8.96 3.04 1.19
C LEU A 170 9.01 3.06 2.73
N LEU A 171 9.85 2.22 3.36
CA LEU A 171 10.12 2.27 4.81
C LEU A 171 10.92 3.52 5.22
N GLY A 172 11.44 4.29 4.26
CA GLY A 172 12.02 5.60 4.50
C GLY A 172 11.03 6.61 5.08
N ILE A 173 9.73 6.47 4.78
CA ILE A 173 8.67 7.36 5.30
C ILE A 173 8.57 7.27 6.83
N PRO A 174 8.27 6.10 7.45
CA PRO A 174 8.17 6.01 8.92
C PRO A 174 9.50 6.34 9.61
N LEU A 175 10.65 6.01 8.99
CA LEU A 175 11.96 6.38 9.52
C LEU A 175 12.18 7.90 9.51
N PHE A 176 11.81 8.60 8.44
CA PHE A 176 11.86 10.06 8.37
C PHE A 176 11.04 10.68 9.51
N PHE A 177 9.78 10.25 9.68
CA PHE A 177 8.92 10.78 10.74
C PHE A 177 9.48 10.49 12.14
N TYR A 178 10.02 9.29 12.37
CA TYR A 178 10.68 8.96 13.63
C TYR A 178 11.88 9.88 13.91
N TYR A 179 12.82 10.01 12.97
CA TYR A 179 14.02 10.82 13.20
C TYR A 179 13.71 12.32 13.32
N ALA A 180 12.77 12.82 12.52
CA ALA A 180 12.41 14.23 12.53
C ALA A 180 11.53 14.60 13.74
N CYS A 181 10.50 13.81 14.05
CA CYS A 181 9.49 14.16 15.05
C CYS A 181 9.84 13.68 16.45
N VAL A 182 10.41 12.47 16.58
CA VAL A 182 10.68 11.83 17.88
C VAL A 182 12.10 12.12 18.35
N GLU A 183 13.10 11.75 17.53
CA GLU A 183 14.52 11.96 17.85
C GLU A 183 14.97 13.41 17.67
N LYS A 184 14.11 14.25 17.05
CA LYS A 184 14.32 15.67 16.78
C LYS A 184 15.68 15.96 16.12
N LYS A 185 16.13 15.06 15.23
CA LYS A 185 17.36 15.28 14.46
C LYS A 185 17.17 16.46 13.51
N SER A 186 18.27 17.04 13.04
CA SER A 186 18.18 18.13 12.06
C SER A 186 17.50 17.62 10.78
N LEU A 187 16.64 18.46 10.21
CA LEU A 187 15.91 18.10 8.99
C LEU A 187 16.87 17.76 7.85
N TRP A 188 18.02 18.42 7.76
CA TRP A 188 19.08 18.08 6.81
C TRP A 188 19.51 16.61 6.89
N LEU A 189 19.63 16.04 8.10
CA LEU A 189 19.99 14.64 8.29
C LEU A 189 18.82 13.68 8.04
N CYS A 190 17.58 14.18 8.07
CA CYS A 190 16.37 13.38 7.82
C CYS A 190 15.93 13.43 6.34
N SER A 191 16.18 14.54 5.64
CA SER A 191 15.77 14.76 4.25
C SER A 191 16.18 13.64 3.29
N PRO A 192 17.38 13.01 3.41
CA PRO A 192 17.72 11.88 2.57
C PRO A 192 16.68 10.76 2.63
N LEU A 193 16.13 10.44 3.80
CA LEU A 193 15.10 9.39 3.97
C LEU A 193 13.79 9.74 3.26
N LEU A 194 13.42 11.02 3.26
CA LEU A 194 12.23 11.48 2.54
C LEU A 194 12.47 11.42 1.02
N ILE A 195 13.62 11.90 0.55
CA ILE A 195 13.98 11.90 -0.87
C ILE A 195 14.04 10.46 -1.40
N ILE A 196 14.76 9.56 -0.74
CA ILE A 196 14.87 8.16 -1.20
C ILE A 196 13.53 7.43 -1.25
N SER A 197 12.55 7.85 -0.45
CA SER A 197 11.26 7.16 -0.42
C SER A 197 10.46 7.41 -1.70
N ILE A 198 10.75 8.52 -2.40
CA ILE A 198 10.18 8.87 -3.72
C ILE A 198 10.76 7.98 -4.83
N SER A 199 11.85 7.25 -4.60
CA SER A 199 12.40 6.35 -5.62
C SER A 199 11.42 5.26 -6.06
N THR A 200 10.47 4.87 -5.19
CA THR A 200 9.34 3.99 -5.56
C THR A 200 8.44 4.60 -6.63
N ILE A 201 8.14 5.90 -6.53
CA ILE A 201 7.39 6.66 -7.52
C ILE A 201 8.11 6.63 -8.86
N LEU A 202 9.41 6.94 -8.86
CA LEU A 202 10.21 6.97 -10.09
C LEU A 202 10.22 5.62 -10.80
N ARG A 203 10.26 4.53 -10.04
CA ARG A 203 10.17 3.19 -10.62
C ARG A 203 8.80 2.92 -11.24
N GLY A 204 7.71 3.34 -10.60
CA GLY A 204 6.36 3.26 -11.20
C GLY A 204 6.20 4.09 -12.47
N MET A 205 6.92 5.22 -12.54
CA MET A 205 6.91 6.07 -13.74
C MET A 205 7.53 5.39 -14.96
N LEU A 206 8.47 4.45 -14.78
CA LEU A 206 9.07 3.69 -15.90
C LEU A 206 8.04 2.85 -16.67
N SER A 207 7.00 2.37 -15.99
CA SER A 207 5.90 1.63 -16.61
C SER A 207 4.71 2.53 -16.96
N ALA A 208 4.90 3.86 -16.99
CA ALA A 208 3.85 4.87 -17.16
C ALA A 208 2.64 4.64 -16.22
N ASP A 209 2.91 4.20 -14.98
CA ASP A 209 1.88 3.88 -13.98
C ASP A 209 1.71 5.00 -12.96
N ARG A 210 0.45 5.29 -12.62
CA ARG A 210 0.05 6.29 -11.62
C ARG A 210 -0.10 5.70 -10.21
N THR A 211 -0.12 4.37 -10.11
CA THR A 211 -0.43 3.65 -8.87
C THR A 211 0.58 3.92 -7.75
N GLU A 212 1.87 4.00 -8.06
CA GLU A 212 2.90 4.24 -7.03
C GLU A 212 2.81 5.62 -6.39
N ILE A 213 2.41 6.66 -7.15
CA ILE A 213 2.20 8.01 -6.61
C ILE A 213 1.05 8.00 -5.60
N ILE A 214 -0.05 7.34 -5.95
CA ILE A 214 -1.23 7.23 -5.09
C ILE A 214 -0.86 6.46 -3.81
N HIS A 215 -0.21 5.29 -3.95
CA HIS A 215 0.22 4.48 -2.81
C HIS A 215 1.21 5.21 -1.89
N TYR A 216 2.19 5.91 -2.47
CA TYR A 216 3.11 6.75 -1.70
C TYR A 216 2.35 7.81 -0.91
N GLY A 217 1.43 8.53 -1.55
CA GLY A 217 0.60 9.54 -0.91
C GLY A 217 -0.20 8.97 0.26
N LEU A 218 -0.86 7.82 0.06
CA LEU A 218 -1.63 7.15 1.11
C LEU A 218 -0.76 6.79 2.33
N MET A 219 0.41 6.17 2.12
CA MET A 219 1.28 5.80 3.25
C MET A 219 1.99 6.99 3.89
N PHE A 220 2.23 8.06 3.12
CA PHE A 220 2.70 9.31 3.68
C PHE A 220 1.64 9.92 4.62
N PHE A 221 0.38 9.98 4.20
CA PHE A 221 -0.73 10.43 5.05
C PHE A 221 -0.96 9.52 6.25
N PHE A 222 -0.80 8.20 6.09
CA PHE A 222 -0.81 7.25 7.20
C PHE A 222 0.21 7.63 8.28
N CYS A 223 1.45 7.92 7.90
CA CYS A 223 2.47 8.40 8.84
C CYS A 223 2.13 9.78 9.42
N LEU A 224 1.59 10.69 8.62
CA LEU A 224 1.18 12.01 9.10
C LEU A 224 0.12 11.88 10.21
N VAL A 225 -0.87 11.00 10.04
CA VAL A 225 -1.90 10.69 11.04
C VAL A 225 -1.30 10.01 12.28
N PHE A 226 -0.41 9.03 12.08
CA PHE A 226 0.26 8.32 13.18
C PHE A 226 1.08 9.27 14.07
N PHE A 227 1.92 10.09 13.45
CA PHE A 227 2.88 10.94 14.15
C PHE A 227 2.34 12.35 14.46
N GLN A 228 1.08 12.67 14.15
CA GLN A 228 0.53 14.04 14.21
C GLN A 228 0.82 14.79 15.52
N HIS A 229 0.80 14.11 16.67
CA HIS A 229 1.04 14.71 17.99
C HIS A 229 2.52 15.03 18.26
N PHE A 230 3.43 14.40 17.52
CA PHE A 230 4.88 14.68 17.57
C PHE A 230 5.31 15.76 16.56
N ILE A 231 4.43 16.18 15.64
CA ILE A 231 4.77 17.14 14.58
C ILE A 231 4.82 18.57 15.14
N THR A 232 6.04 19.05 15.35
CA THR A 232 6.30 20.46 15.70
C THR A 232 5.96 21.41 14.54
N LYS A 233 5.75 22.70 14.84
CA LYS A 233 5.50 23.74 13.82
C LYS A 233 6.61 23.80 12.75
N LYS A 234 7.87 23.60 13.14
CA LYS A 234 9.02 23.57 12.22
C LYS A 234 8.90 22.43 11.20
N ILE A 235 8.60 21.21 11.68
CA ILE A 235 8.43 20.03 10.81
C ILE A 235 7.22 20.22 9.91
N ARG A 236 6.10 20.73 10.45
CA ARG A 236 4.89 21.02 9.68
C ARG A 236 5.15 21.97 8.52
N ASN A 237 5.85 23.08 8.78
CA ASN A 237 6.20 24.04 7.73
C ASN A 237 7.12 23.41 6.67
N PHE A 238 8.09 22.58 7.09
CA PHE A 238 8.92 21.83 6.16
C PHE A 238 8.10 20.86 5.31
N LEU A 239 7.20 20.08 5.92
CA LEU A 239 6.32 19.17 5.20
C LEU A 239 5.45 19.90 4.18
N ILE A 240 4.85 21.04 4.55
CA ILE A 240 4.08 21.85 3.60
C ILE A 240 4.98 22.34 2.45
N ALA A 241 6.15 22.88 2.77
CA ALA A 241 7.07 23.42 1.77
C ALA A 241 7.64 22.35 0.82
N SER A 242 7.86 21.12 1.29
CA SER A 242 8.39 20.01 0.48
C SER A 242 7.30 19.21 -0.22
N CYS A 243 6.19 18.90 0.45
CA CYS A 243 5.15 18.05 -0.10
C CYS A 243 4.23 18.77 -1.08
N VAL A 244 3.96 20.06 -0.92
CA VAL A 244 3.09 20.80 -1.88
C VAL A 244 3.67 20.78 -3.29
N PRO A 245 4.95 21.13 -3.53
CA PRO A 245 5.56 21.01 -4.86
C PRO A 245 5.53 19.57 -5.40
N ILE A 246 5.85 18.57 -4.57
CA ILE A 246 5.82 17.15 -4.97
C ILE A 246 4.40 16.73 -5.38
N MET A 247 3.38 17.13 -4.63
CA MET A 247 1.98 16.85 -4.97
C MET A 247 1.57 17.54 -6.27
N LEU A 248 1.97 18.79 -6.50
CA LEU A 248 1.67 19.48 -7.75
C LEU A 248 2.32 18.79 -8.96
N ILE A 249 3.58 18.35 -8.83
CA ILE A 249 4.27 17.57 -9.86
C ILE A 249 3.58 16.22 -10.07
N GLY A 250 3.20 15.53 -9.00
CA GLY A 250 2.49 14.25 -9.06
C GLY A 250 1.12 14.38 -9.73
N ILE A 251 0.35 15.43 -9.41
CA ILE A 251 -0.92 15.73 -10.07
C ILE A 251 -0.69 16.03 -11.54
N ALA A 252 0.30 16.86 -11.89
CA ALA A 252 0.64 17.16 -13.28
C ALA A 252 1.01 15.88 -14.06
N TYR A 253 1.79 14.98 -13.46
CA TYR A 253 2.11 13.68 -14.05
C TYR A 253 0.86 12.81 -14.24
N ILE A 254 0.01 12.68 -13.22
CA ILE A 254 -1.23 11.90 -13.31
C ILE A 254 -2.13 12.45 -14.42
N VAL A 255 -2.26 13.77 -14.52
CA VAL A 255 -3.01 14.44 -15.58
C VAL A 255 -2.38 14.17 -16.94
N ALA A 256 -1.06 14.30 -17.09
CA ALA A 256 -0.35 14.06 -18.35
C ALA A 256 -0.47 12.60 -18.83
N VAL A 257 -0.25 11.63 -17.94
CA VAL A 257 -0.42 10.20 -18.25
C VAL A 257 -1.87 9.85 -18.55
N SER A 258 -2.82 10.51 -17.88
CA SER A 258 -4.23 10.30 -18.19
C SER A 258 -4.59 10.92 -19.54
N ALA A 259 -4.19 12.15 -19.82
CA ALA A 259 -4.41 12.79 -21.12
C ALA A 259 -3.83 11.95 -22.28
N SER A 260 -2.59 11.46 -22.16
CA SER A 260 -1.97 10.60 -23.19
C SER A 260 -2.65 9.24 -23.36
N ARG A 261 -3.40 8.78 -22.35
CA ARG A 261 -4.24 7.57 -22.44
C ARG A 261 -5.60 7.83 -23.06
N PHE A 262 -6.15 9.05 -22.94
CA PHE A 262 -7.56 9.37 -23.23
C PHE A 262 -7.78 10.40 -24.35
N GLU A 263 -6.74 10.79 -25.10
CA GLU A 263 -6.85 11.72 -26.24
C GLU A 263 -7.85 11.29 -27.34
N ASN A 264 -8.24 10.00 -27.38
CA ASN A 264 -9.14 9.42 -28.39
C ASN A 264 -10.47 8.90 -27.82
N GLU A 265 -10.86 9.26 -26.60
CA GLU A 265 -12.08 8.73 -25.96
C GLU A 265 -13.11 9.82 -25.64
N GLU A 266 -14.39 9.53 -25.89
CA GLU A 266 -15.49 10.50 -25.88
C GLU A 266 -15.77 11.18 -24.53
N GLU A 267 -15.30 10.63 -23.40
CA GLU A 267 -15.57 11.18 -22.05
C GLU A 267 -14.34 11.68 -21.26
N GLY A 268 -13.15 11.62 -21.86
CA GLY A 268 -11.93 12.22 -21.31
C GLY A 268 -11.41 11.61 -19.99
N ALA A 269 -10.36 12.22 -19.42
CA ALA A 269 -9.59 11.67 -18.30
C ALA A 269 -10.33 11.55 -16.96
N GLY A 270 -11.45 12.28 -16.79
CA GLY A 270 -12.20 12.35 -15.53
C GLY A 270 -13.05 11.10 -15.25
N GLY A 271 -13.77 10.58 -16.26
CA GLY A 271 -14.63 9.41 -16.14
C GLY A 271 -13.85 8.16 -15.72
N SER A 272 -12.69 7.94 -16.34
CA SER A 272 -11.81 6.80 -16.03
C SER A 272 -11.27 6.84 -14.59
N MET A 273 -10.86 7.99 -14.07
CA MET A 273 -10.39 8.07 -12.67
C MET A 273 -11.49 7.72 -11.68
N LEU A 274 -12.73 8.14 -11.95
CA LEU A 274 -13.88 7.83 -11.12
C LEU A 274 -14.23 6.34 -11.15
N GLU A 275 -14.18 5.73 -12.33
CA GLU A 275 -14.36 4.29 -12.54
C GLU A 275 -13.36 3.47 -11.71
N TYR A 276 -12.07 3.77 -11.83
CA TYR A 276 -11.03 3.11 -11.04
C TYR A 276 -11.21 3.28 -9.52
N ALA A 277 -11.65 4.46 -9.06
CA ALA A 277 -11.87 4.72 -7.64
C ALA A 277 -13.14 4.05 -7.07
N GLY A 278 -14.15 3.79 -7.91
CA GLY A 278 -15.44 3.25 -7.51
C GLY A 278 -15.63 1.75 -7.73
N GLN A 279 -14.85 1.12 -8.60
CA GLN A 279 -15.10 -0.26 -9.03
C GLN A 279 -14.91 -1.35 -7.96
N SER A 280 -14.22 -1.07 -6.85
CA SER A 280 -13.85 -2.08 -5.85
C SER A 280 -15.02 -2.86 -5.27
N TYR A 281 -16.13 -2.18 -4.92
CA TYR A 281 -17.31 -2.85 -4.39
C TYR A 281 -18.10 -3.59 -5.48
N VAL A 282 -18.16 -3.02 -6.68
CA VAL A 282 -18.86 -3.62 -7.83
C VAL A 282 -18.20 -4.94 -8.23
N ASN A 283 -16.88 -4.93 -8.40
CA ASN A 283 -16.10 -6.13 -8.72
C ASN A 283 -16.17 -7.18 -7.61
N PHE A 284 -16.20 -6.78 -6.33
CA PHE A 284 -16.42 -7.73 -5.25
C PHE A 284 -17.77 -8.45 -5.38
N CYS A 285 -18.86 -7.72 -5.63
CA CYS A 285 -20.18 -8.33 -5.78
C CYS A 285 -20.22 -9.28 -7.00
N TYR A 286 -19.57 -8.90 -8.09
CA TYR A 286 -19.46 -9.76 -9.27
C TYR A 286 -18.70 -11.04 -8.99
N PHE A 287 -17.55 -10.95 -8.31
CA PHE A 287 -16.80 -12.13 -7.91
C PHE A 287 -17.63 -13.02 -7.00
N TYR A 288 -18.39 -12.45 -6.07
CA TYR A 288 -19.25 -13.22 -5.20
C TYR A 288 -20.29 -14.05 -5.96
N ASP A 289 -20.86 -13.49 -7.04
CA ASP A 289 -21.92 -14.13 -7.81
C ASP A 289 -21.37 -15.10 -8.89
N ASN A 290 -20.15 -14.88 -9.40
CA ASN A 290 -19.66 -15.55 -10.62
C ASN A 290 -18.34 -16.33 -10.45
N HIS A 291 -17.65 -16.20 -9.32
CA HIS A 291 -16.40 -16.94 -9.09
C HIS A 291 -16.64 -18.45 -9.02
N ASP A 292 -15.79 -19.21 -9.71
CA ASP A 292 -15.77 -20.65 -9.60
C ASP A 292 -15.11 -21.10 -8.29
N ASN A 293 -15.92 -21.59 -7.34
CA ASN A 293 -15.46 -22.02 -6.02
C ASN A 293 -14.55 -23.27 -6.04
N GLU A 294 -14.32 -23.88 -7.20
CA GLU A 294 -13.34 -24.96 -7.39
C GLU A 294 -11.93 -24.43 -7.74
N LEU A 295 -11.81 -23.16 -8.11
CA LEU A 295 -10.55 -22.54 -8.51
C LEU A 295 -9.88 -21.83 -7.34
N TYR A 296 -8.66 -22.26 -6.98
CA TYR A 296 -7.86 -21.67 -5.91
C TYR A 296 -6.49 -21.21 -6.43
N TYR A 297 -6.15 -19.96 -6.15
CA TYR A 297 -4.94 -19.30 -6.65
C TYR A 297 -4.27 -18.48 -5.54
N VAL A 298 -3.45 -19.15 -4.73
CA VAL A 298 -2.85 -18.57 -3.52
C VAL A 298 -1.50 -17.87 -3.76
N GLU A 299 -1.10 -17.70 -5.02
CA GLU A 299 0.22 -17.14 -5.36
C GLU A 299 0.39 -15.70 -4.91
N ARG A 300 -0.71 -14.92 -4.89
CA ARG A 300 -0.72 -13.56 -4.34
C ARG A 300 -0.50 -13.56 -2.83
N GLU A 301 -1.04 -14.54 -2.11
CA GLU A 301 -0.97 -14.62 -0.65
C GLU A 301 0.37 -15.17 -0.16
N PHE A 302 1.02 -16.02 -0.96
CA PHE A 302 2.33 -16.59 -0.65
C PHE A 302 3.37 -16.30 -1.75
N PRO A 303 3.64 -15.03 -2.06
CA PRO A 303 4.45 -14.64 -3.22
C PRO A 303 5.91 -15.12 -3.12
N MET A 304 6.43 -15.26 -1.90
CA MET A 304 7.77 -15.82 -1.65
C MET A 304 7.82 -17.32 -1.97
N THR A 305 6.81 -18.07 -1.51
CA THR A 305 6.67 -19.50 -1.79
C THR A 305 6.48 -19.74 -3.27
N SER A 306 5.62 -18.96 -3.93
CA SER A 306 5.37 -19.09 -5.36
C SER A 306 6.60 -18.76 -6.20
N TYR A 307 7.34 -17.71 -5.84
CA TYR A 307 8.56 -17.37 -6.56
C TYR A 307 9.66 -18.43 -6.39
N PHE A 308 9.92 -18.91 -5.16
CA PHE A 308 11.04 -19.82 -4.92
C PHE A 308 10.72 -21.28 -5.22
N ILE A 309 9.53 -21.75 -4.89
CA ILE A 309 9.13 -23.17 -4.99
C ILE A 309 8.41 -23.42 -6.32
N PHE A 310 7.33 -22.67 -6.60
CA PHE A 310 6.49 -22.91 -7.78
C PHE A 310 7.00 -22.25 -9.06
N LYS A 311 8.01 -21.37 -8.95
CA LYS A 311 8.58 -20.60 -10.06
C LYS A 311 7.50 -19.83 -10.84
N SER A 312 6.47 -19.37 -10.14
CA SER A 312 5.36 -18.61 -10.71
C SER A 312 5.10 -17.34 -9.90
N GLN A 313 4.60 -16.32 -10.58
CA GLN A 313 4.03 -15.13 -9.95
C GLN A 313 2.61 -14.90 -10.47
N TYR A 314 1.83 -14.13 -9.70
CA TYR A 314 0.47 -13.76 -10.11
C TYR A 314 0.41 -13.11 -11.50
N VAL A 315 1.41 -12.31 -11.87
CA VAL A 315 1.46 -11.67 -13.18
C VAL A 315 1.49 -12.71 -14.31
N ASP A 316 2.14 -13.85 -14.09
CA ASP A 316 2.28 -14.92 -15.07
C ASP A 316 0.99 -15.75 -15.21
N THR A 317 0.24 -15.90 -14.12
CA THR A 317 -0.95 -16.77 -14.08
C THR A 317 -2.28 -16.02 -14.29
N LYS A 318 -2.25 -14.68 -14.28
CA LYS A 318 -3.45 -13.83 -14.37
C LYS A 318 -4.28 -14.05 -15.63
N GLU A 319 -3.65 -14.18 -16.80
CA GLU A 319 -4.38 -14.37 -18.07
C GLU A 319 -4.97 -15.79 -18.16
N GLU A 320 -4.19 -16.81 -17.78
CA GLU A 320 -4.68 -18.19 -17.73
C GLU A 320 -5.87 -18.33 -16.78
N ARG A 321 -5.77 -17.72 -15.60
CA ARG A 321 -6.86 -17.70 -14.63
C ARG A 321 -8.08 -16.96 -15.16
N SER A 322 -7.89 -15.80 -15.79
CA SER A 322 -9.01 -15.07 -16.40
C SER A 322 -9.76 -15.92 -17.42
N ALA A 323 -9.03 -16.70 -18.22
CA ALA A 323 -9.63 -17.63 -19.17
C ALA A 323 -10.43 -18.77 -18.49
N LYS A 324 -9.97 -19.26 -17.33
CA LYS A 324 -10.66 -20.31 -16.56
C LYS A 324 -11.90 -19.80 -15.83
N GLU A 325 -11.81 -18.61 -15.23
CA GLU A 325 -12.93 -17.96 -14.53
C GLU A 325 -13.98 -17.42 -15.51
N GLY A 326 -13.62 -17.22 -16.78
CA GLY A 326 -14.50 -16.67 -17.81
C GLY A 326 -14.62 -15.15 -17.78
N PHE A 327 -13.86 -14.46 -16.92
CA PHE A 327 -13.80 -13.00 -16.82
C PHE A 327 -12.40 -12.52 -16.43
N PHE A 328 -12.07 -11.26 -16.74
CA PHE A 328 -10.76 -10.71 -16.41
C PHE A 328 -10.59 -10.45 -14.91
N VAL A 329 -9.63 -11.12 -14.27
CA VAL A 329 -9.40 -11.04 -12.82
C VAL A 329 -8.51 -9.87 -12.37
N GLY A 330 -7.84 -9.20 -13.30
CA GLY A 330 -6.86 -8.12 -13.06
C GLY A 330 -7.47 -6.76 -12.72
N VAL A 331 -8.49 -6.72 -11.87
CA VAL A 331 -9.32 -5.53 -11.59
C VAL A 331 -9.16 -5.03 -10.16
N PHE A 332 -9.64 -3.82 -9.89
CA PHE A 332 -9.68 -3.33 -8.51
C PHE A 332 -10.94 -3.87 -7.84
N ALA A 333 -10.78 -4.82 -6.94
CA ALA A 333 -11.85 -5.48 -6.20
C ALA A 333 -11.69 -5.33 -4.68
N SER A 334 -10.87 -4.39 -4.23
CA SER A 334 -10.32 -4.31 -2.86
C SER A 334 -9.41 -5.49 -2.49
N HIS A 335 -8.73 -5.39 -1.35
CA HIS A 335 -7.99 -6.52 -0.77
C HIS A 335 -8.91 -7.71 -0.42
N ILE A 336 -10.10 -7.45 0.12
CA ILE A 336 -11.07 -8.52 0.44
C ILE A 336 -11.55 -9.22 -0.84
N GLY A 337 -11.81 -8.50 -1.92
CA GLY A 337 -12.16 -9.15 -3.19
C GLY A 337 -11.00 -9.89 -3.84
N SER A 338 -9.76 -9.44 -3.62
CA SER A 338 -8.57 -10.19 -4.04
C SER A 338 -8.49 -11.52 -3.28
N TRP A 339 -8.61 -11.49 -1.94
CA TRP A 339 -8.59 -12.69 -1.10
C TRP A 339 -9.76 -13.63 -1.39
N PHE A 340 -10.95 -13.07 -1.61
CA PHE A 340 -12.14 -13.84 -1.98
C PHE A 340 -11.92 -14.58 -3.29
N LEU A 341 -11.44 -13.89 -4.32
CA LEU A 341 -11.19 -14.52 -5.61
C LEU A 341 -10.11 -15.61 -5.50
N ASP A 342 -9.09 -15.41 -4.67
CA ASP A 342 -7.96 -16.34 -4.52
C ASP A 342 -8.30 -17.60 -3.73
N THR A 343 -9.22 -17.49 -2.77
CA THR A 343 -9.40 -18.52 -1.74
C THR A 343 -10.86 -18.85 -1.40
N GLY A 344 -11.80 -18.27 -2.13
CA GLY A 344 -13.22 -18.31 -1.84
C GLY A 344 -13.58 -17.62 -0.51
N LEU A 345 -14.86 -17.73 -0.13
CA LEU A 345 -15.40 -17.10 1.08
C LEU A 345 -14.73 -17.56 2.38
N ILE A 346 -14.47 -18.87 2.50
CA ILE A 346 -13.91 -19.45 3.71
C ILE A 346 -12.46 -18.97 3.87
N GLY A 347 -11.66 -19.05 2.80
CA GLY A 347 -10.27 -18.61 2.82
C GLY A 347 -10.14 -17.12 3.09
N SER A 348 -10.94 -16.28 2.44
CA SER A 348 -10.89 -14.82 2.64
C SER A 348 -11.26 -14.43 4.07
N THR A 349 -12.21 -15.14 4.68
CA THR A 349 -12.58 -14.96 6.08
C THR A 349 -11.44 -15.36 7.01
N LEU A 350 -10.82 -16.52 6.78
CA LEU A 350 -9.68 -16.99 7.57
C LEU A 350 -8.49 -16.03 7.47
N ILE A 351 -8.12 -15.58 6.27
CA ILE A 351 -7.04 -14.62 6.05
C ILE A 351 -7.34 -13.30 6.79
N SER A 352 -8.57 -12.80 6.72
CA SER A 352 -8.97 -11.57 7.43
C SER A 352 -8.84 -11.71 8.95
N VAL A 353 -9.23 -12.87 9.50
CA VAL A 353 -9.07 -13.17 10.94
C VAL A 353 -7.60 -13.27 11.33
N ILE A 354 -6.79 -13.98 10.55
CA ILE A 354 -5.35 -14.12 10.79
C ILE A 354 -4.68 -12.73 10.74
N PHE A 355 -5.01 -11.91 9.74
CA PHE A 355 -4.51 -10.54 9.65
C PHE A 355 -4.87 -9.72 10.88
N ALA A 356 -6.12 -9.78 11.35
CA ALA A 356 -6.55 -9.06 12.54
C ALA A 356 -5.79 -9.52 13.80
N ILE A 357 -5.57 -10.83 13.95
CA ILE A 357 -4.76 -11.39 15.05
C ILE A 357 -3.32 -10.89 14.96
N LEU A 358 -2.68 -10.93 13.79
CA LEU A 358 -1.31 -10.45 13.60
C LEU A 358 -1.17 -8.96 13.97
N CYS A 359 -2.13 -8.13 13.55
CA CYS A 359 -2.16 -6.72 13.97
C CYS A 359 -2.28 -6.58 15.48
N CYS A 360 -3.18 -7.33 16.11
CA CYS A 360 -3.33 -7.33 17.57
C CYS A 360 -2.07 -7.82 18.29
N LEU A 361 -1.29 -8.76 17.73
CA LEU A 361 -0.02 -9.21 18.32
C LEU A 361 1.07 -8.14 18.29
N VAL A 362 1.10 -7.29 17.27
CA VAL A 362 2.03 -6.15 17.18
C VAL A 362 1.58 -5.00 18.08
N ILE A 363 0.30 -4.66 18.06
CA ILE A 363 -0.28 -3.55 18.85
C ILE A 363 -0.36 -3.90 20.34
N LYS A 364 -0.59 -5.18 20.65
CA LYS A 364 -0.65 -5.85 21.96
C LYS A 364 -1.81 -5.44 22.86
N ARG A 365 -2.00 -4.14 23.08
CA ARG A 365 -3.01 -3.63 24.02
C ARG A 365 -3.66 -2.34 23.55
N TYR A 366 -4.93 -2.19 23.91
CA TYR A 366 -5.68 -0.96 23.71
C TYR A 366 -4.99 0.22 24.41
N ASN A 367 -4.89 1.36 23.73
CA ASN A 367 -4.32 2.60 24.27
C ASN A 367 -2.88 2.46 24.78
N ARG A 368 -2.08 1.61 24.15
CA ARG A 368 -0.64 1.52 24.44
C ARG A 368 0.01 2.89 24.27
N THR A 369 0.74 3.35 25.29
CA THR A 369 1.39 4.68 25.33
C THR A 369 2.85 4.66 24.86
N GLU A 370 3.46 3.47 24.79
CA GLU A 370 4.87 3.29 24.47
C GLU A 370 5.05 2.28 23.34
N PHE A 371 5.67 2.68 22.24
CA PHE A 371 6.02 1.79 21.13
C PHE A 371 7.54 1.80 20.93
N ASP A 372 8.10 0.75 20.31
CA ASP A 372 9.42 0.89 19.69
C ASP A 372 9.24 1.18 18.19
N ILE A 373 10.29 1.73 17.56
CA ILE A 373 10.28 2.01 16.13
C ILE A 373 10.02 0.75 15.28
N ALA A 374 10.39 -0.43 15.76
CA ALA A 374 10.13 -1.68 15.07
C ALA A 374 8.64 -2.05 15.07
N ASP A 375 7.93 -1.81 16.18
CA ASP A 375 6.47 -1.91 16.26
C ASP A 375 5.82 -0.95 15.24
N VAL A 376 6.31 0.30 15.17
CA VAL A 376 5.79 1.32 14.24
C VAL A 376 6.01 0.91 12.78
N ILE A 377 7.19 0.39 12.43
CA ILE A 377 7.48 -0.13 11.08
C ILE A 377 6.56 -1.32 10.75
N MET A 378 6.30 -2.23 11.71
CA MET A 378 5.35 -3.32 11.46
C MET A 378 3.91 -2.83 11.32
N ILE A 379 3.46 -1.88 12.15
CA ILE A 379 2.14 -1.25 12.03
C ILE A 379 1.99 -0.56 10.68
N TYR A 380 3.02 0.13 10.22
CA TYR A 380 3.07 0.76 8.90
C TYR A 380 2.92 -0.27 7.79
N THR A 381 3.69 -1.36 7.85
CA THR A 381 3.68 -2.41 6.83
C THR A 381 2.35 -3.20 6.82
N LEU A 382 1.76 -3.46 7.99
CA LEU A 382 0.42 -4.09 8.08
C LEU A 382 -0.68 -3.11 7.64
N GLY A 383 -0.57 -1.84 8.00
CA GLY A 383 -1.52 -0.79 7.65
C GLY A 383 -1.62 -0.55 6.15
N ALA A 384 -0.57 -0.88 5.40
CA ALA A 384 -0.59 -0.85 3.94
C ALA A 384 -1.60 -1.83 3.32
N ILE A 385 -1.96 -2.94 3.97
CA ILE A 385 -2.98 -3.88 3.45
C ILE A 385 -4.34 -3.19 3.29
N PRO A 386 -5.00 -2.70 4.35
CA PRO A 386 -6.29 -2.05 4.18
C PRO A 386 -6.19 -0.68 3.50
N THR A 387 -5.03 0.00 3.60
CA THR A 387 -4.84 1.31 2.96
C THR A 387 -4.75 1.20 1.43
N PHE A 388 -3.93 0.28 0.90
CA PHE A 388 -3.89 0.00 -0.54
C PHE A 388 -5.07 -0.86 -0.99
N GLY A 389 -5.59 -1.64 -0.04
CA GLY A 389 -6.72 -2.53 -0.21
C GLY A 389 -8.04 -1.84 -0.51
N ILE A 390 -8.09 -0.50 -0.62
CA ILE A 390 -9.21 0.20 -1.26
C ILE A 390 -9.26 -0.07 -2.77
N PHE A 391 -8.14 -0.42 -3.40
CA PHE A 391 -8.05 -0.82 -4.80
C PHE A 391 -7.89 -2.34 -4.93
N TYR A 392 -6.82 -2.91 -4.40
CA TYR A 392 -6.50 -4.34 -4.49
C TYR A 392 -5.44 -4.74 -3.45
N TYR A 393 -5.20 -6.04 -3.28
CA TYR A 393 -4.14 -6.52 -2.40
C TYR A 393 -2.76 -6.31 -3.05
N ARG A 394 -2.01 -5.31 -2.56
CA ARG A 394 -0.77 -4.82 -3.19
C ARG A 394 0.45 -5.72 -3.03
N TYR A 395 0.53 -6.50 -1.95
CA TYR A 395 1.71 -7.31 -1.65
C TYR A 395 1.70 -8.69 -2.31
N TYR A 396 1.28 -8.71 -3.57
CA TYR A 396 1.06 -9.92 -4.34
C TYR A 396 2.30 -10.41 -5.09
N SER A 397 3.42 -9.67 -5.03
CA SER A 397 4.64 -9.96 -5.78
C SER A 397 5.82 -10.18 -4.86
N PHE A 398 6.81 -10.95 -5.33
CA PHE A 398 8.04 -11.21 -4.57
C PHE A 398 8.72 -9.91 -4.10
N GLN A 399 8.83 -8.93 -5.00
CA GLN A 399 9.51 -7.66 -4.73
C GLN A 399 8.82 -6.86 -3.62
N THR A 400 7.48 -6.88 -3.58
CA THR A 400 6.69 -6.17 -2.56
C THR A 400 6.67 -6.94 -1.24
N ALA A 401 6.65 -8.28 -1.28
CA ALA A 401 6.69 -9.13 -0.09
C ALA A 401 7.98 -9.00 0.73
N ILE A 402 9.09 -8.61 0.11
CA ILE A 402 10.35 -8.33 0.82
C ILE A 402 10.20 -7.19 1.84
N VAL A 403 9.26 -6.27 1.63
CA VAL A 403 8.95 -5.23 2.63
C VAL A 403 8.44 -5.86 3.93
N TYR A 404 7.59 -6.89 3.86
CA TYR A 404 7.18 -7.65 5.05
C TYR A 404 8.35 -8.36 5.70
N VAL A 405 9.20 -9.03 4.90
CA VAL A 405 10.35 -9.75 5.43
C VAL A 405 11.29 -8.79 6.17
N ALA A 406 11.57 -7.62 5.60
CA ALA A 406 12.40 -6.60 6.24
C ALA A 406 11.76 -6.06 7.54
N ALA A 407 10.46 -5.77 7.53
CA ALA A 407 9.73 -5.28 8.70
C ALA A 407 9.67 -6.33 9.82
N ILE A 408 9.38 -7.60 9.47
CA ILE A 408 9.38 -8.73 10.40
C ILE A 408 10.77 -8.96 10.97
N ALA A 409 11.81 -8.95 10.14
CA ALA A 409 13.19 -9.12 10.61
C ALA A 409 13.58 -8.05 11.63
N LEU A 410 13.25 -6.78 11.37
CA LEU A 410 13.47 -5.68 12.32
C LEU A 410 12.67 -5.86 13.61
N TYR A 411 11.40 -6.22 13.49
CA TYR A 411 10.52 -6.45 14.64
C TYR A 411 11.07 -7.57 15.54
N VAL A 412 11.35 -8.72 14.95
CA VAL A 412 11.87 -9.91 15.62
C VAL A 412 13.23 -9.61 16.26
N PHE A 413 14.15 -8.99 15.52
CA PHE A 413 15.49 -8.62 16.02
C PHE A 413 15.40 -7.65 17.21
N SER A 414 14.50 -6.65 17.16
CA SER A 414 14.24 -5.73 18.27
C SER A 414 13.78 -6.46 19.53
N LYS A 415 12.90 -7.48 19.40
CA LYS A 415 12.36 -8.22 20.55
C LYS A 415 13.33 -9.25 21.13
N TYR A 416 14.05 -10.02 20.31
CA TYR A 416 14.98 -11.04 20.81
C TYR A 416 16.10 -10.42 21.65
N ILE A 417 16.68 -9.31 21.21
CA ILE A 417 17.79 -8.69 21.93
C ILE A 417 17.31 -7.96 23.19
N PHE A 418 16.07 -7.47 23.21
CA PHE A 418 15.46 -6.92 24.43
C PHE A 418 15.42 -7.95 25.55
N VAL A 419 15.00 -9.19 25.24
CA VAL A 419 14.97 -10.30 26.21
C VAL A 419 16.39 -10.62 26.70
N TRP A 420 17.36 -10.77 25.79
CA TRP A 420 18.75 -11.07 26.14
C TRP A 420 19.38 -10.02 27.08
N ARG A 421 19.13 -8.72 26.86
CA ARG A 421 19.67 -7.66 27.75
C ARG A 421 19.05 -7.68 29.14
N LYS A 422 17.75 -7.95 29.24
CA LYS A 422 17.06 -8.03 30.53
C LYS A 422 17.67 -9.17 31.36
N GLU A 423 17.90 -10.31 30.74
CA GLU A 423 18.57 -11.46 31.37
C GLU A 423 20.00 -11.12 31.82
N GLN A 424 20.78 -10.41 31.00
CA GLN A 424 22.14 -9.97 31.40
C GLN A 424 22.13 -8.99 32.58
N GLN A 425 21.17 -8.06 32.63
CA GLN A 425 21.03 -7.13 33.76
C GLN A 425 20.65 -7.84 35.05
N GLU A 426 19.74 -8.82 34.98
CA GLU A 426 19.34 -9.64 36.13
C GLU A 426 20.53 -10.47 36.66
N ILE A 427 21.34 -11.05 35.77
CA ILE A 427 22.57 -11.78 36.13
C ILE A 427 23.59 -10.83 36.80
N SER A 428 23.81 -9.63 36.27
CA SER A 428 24.78 -8.67 36.84
C SER A 428 24.35 -8.05 38.17
N THR A 429 23.07 -8.13 38.52
CA THR A 429 22.54 -7.61 39.80
C THR A 429 22.54 -8.70 40.88
N GLN A 430 22.70 -9.97 40.50
CA GLN A 430 22.78 -11.12 41.40
C GLN A 430 24.23 -11.57 41.69
N ALA A 431 25.20 -11.12 40.88
CA ALA A 431 26.64 -11.27 41.11
C ALA A 431 27.19 -10.05 41.86
#